data_AF-A0A6A2XN65-F1
#
_entry.id   AF-A0A6A2XN65-F1
#
_cell.length_a   1.000
_cell.length_b   1.000
_cell.length_c   1.000
_cell.angle_alpha   90.00
_cell.angle_beta   90.00
_cell.angle_gamma   90.00
#
_symmetry.space_group_name_H-M   'P 1'
#
loop_
_entity.id
_entity.type
_entity.pdbx_description
1 polymer ?
#
loop_
_entity_poly.entity_id
_entity_poly.type
_entity_poly.pdbx_seq_one_letter_code
_entity_poly.pdbx_strand_id
1 'polypeptide(L)'
;MWKEMLEWHSCQYQKVVEEKCLDVITMNENLKDTHLEVAMKLKLELQNWILSFSSWIEAQRGYVKALNGWLHRCLLYEPEEIAADGVSSFSSSECGVPPVFVILNQWSEVMDRLSEKEAAEAMHGFWKSINQVLEHHNPTLQQRIIADKEMERKLKDLEKRSKRCKIE
;
A
#
# COMPACT_ATOMS: atom_id res chain seq x y z
N MET A 1 -29.27 -4.50 -63.70
CA MET A 1 -27.84 -4.13 -63.66
C MET A 1 -27.45 -3.32 -62.42
N TRP A 2 -27.60 -1.99 -62.36
CA TRP A 2 -27.06 -1.21 -61.21
C TRP A 2 -27.79 -1.44 -59.87
N LYS A 3 -29.10 -1.71 -59.91
CA LYS A 3 -29.88 -2.07 -58.71
C LYS A 3 -29.43 -3.40 -58.10
N GLU A 4 -29.28 -4.42 -58.93
CA GLU A 4 -28.82 -5.74 -58.49
C GLU A 4 -27.38 -5.67 -57.96
N MET A 5 -26.52 -4.84 -58.58
CA MET A 5 -25.14 -4.64 -58.13
C MET A 5 -25.09 -3.93 -56.76
N LEU A 6 -25.98 -2.96 -56.51
CA LEU A 6 -26.13 -2.31 -55.21
C LEU A 6 -26.64 -3.28 -54.13
N GLU A 7 -27.61 -4.13 -54.46
CA GLU A 7 -28.09 -5.17 -53.54
C GLU A 7 -27.00 -6.17 -53.17
N TRP A 8 -26.21 -6.61 -54.15
CA TRP A 8 -25.06 -7.49 -53.90
C TRP A 8 -24.00 -6.83 -53.04
N HIS A 9 -23.68 -5.56 -53.30
CA HIS A 9 -22.70 -4.83 -52.51
C HIS A 9 -23.18 -4.61 -51.07
N SER A 10 -24.46 -4.32 -50.86
CA SER A 10 -25.06 -4.20 -49.53
C SER A 10 -25.03 -5.54 -48.78
N CYS A 11 -25.36 -6.65 -49.45
CA CYS A 11 -25.32 -7.98 -48.85
C CYS A 11 -23.88 -8.39 -48.48
N GLN A 12 -22.91 -8.14 -49.37
CA GLN A 12 -21.50 -8.40 -49.07
C GLN A 12 -20.96 -7.53 -47.95
N TYR A 13 -21.28 -6.24 -47.96
CA TYR A 13 -20.88 -5.32 -46.91
C TYR A 13 -21.44 -5.74 -45.55
N GLN A 14 -22.71 -6.12 -45.51
CA GLN A 14 -23.36 -6.57 -44.29
C GLN A 14 -22.72 -7.84 -43.73
N LYS A 15 -22.39 -8.82 -44.58
CA LYS A 15 -21.65 -10.02 -44.15
C LYS A 15 -20.26 -9.71 -43.59
N VAL A 16 -19.53 -8.79 -44.22
CA VAL A 16 -18.20 -8.36 -43.75
C VAL A 16 -18.29 -7.62 -42.41
N VAL A 17 -19.34 -6.83 -42.20
CA VAL A 17 -19.56 -6.12 -40.92
C VAL A 17 -19.96 -7.09 -39.82
N GLU A 18 -20.85 -8.05 -40.09
CA GLU A 18 -21.31 -9.06 -39.12
C GLU A 18 -20.16 -9.97 -38.68
N GLU A 19 -19.34 -10.45 -39.61
CA GLU A 19 -18.15 -11.27 -39.31
C GLU A 19 -17.13 -10.51 -38.45
N LYS A 20 -16.84 -9.25 -38.78
CA LYS A 20 -15.94 -8.39 -37.99
C LYS A 20 -16.52 -8.02 -36.61
N CYS A 21 -17.83 -7.88 -36.50
CA CYS A 21 -18.50 -7.54 -35.24
C CYS A 21 -18.41 -8.70 -34.24
N LEU A 22 -18.64 -9.93 -34.69
CA LEU A 22 -18.53 -11.13 -33.87
C LEU A 22 -17.11 -11.31 -33.31
N ASP A 23 -16.08 -11.17 -34.14
CA ASP A 23 -14.68 -11.32 -33.73
C ASP A 23 -14.27 -10.26 -32.69
N VAL A 24 -14.75 -9.02 -32.84
CA VAL A 24 -14.52 -7.93 -31.87
C VAL A 24 -15.27 -8.18 -30.56
N ILE A 25 -16.50 -8.70 -30.59
CA ILE A 25 -17.28 -8.99 -29.38
C ILE A 25 -16.63 -10.14 -28.60
N THR A 26 -16.28 -11.24 -29.26
CA THR A 26 -15.68 -12.41 -28.61
C THR A 26 -14.28 -12.11 -28.06
N MET A 27 -13.48 -11.30 -28.74
CA MET A 27 -12.21 -10.82 -28.17
C MET A 27 -12.43 -9.87 -26.99
N ASN A 28 -13.38 -8.93 -27.08
CA ASN A 28 -13.62 -7.95 -26.02
C ASN A 28 -14.18 -8.58 -24.74
N GLU A 29 -15.03 -9.60 -24.84
CA GLU A 29 -15.53 -10.34 -23.67
C GLU A 29 -14.42 -11.16 -22.99
N ASN A 30 -13.62 -11.91 -23.75
CA ASN A 30 -12.49 -12.66 -23.20
C ASN A 30 -11.37 -11.76 -22.62
N LEU A 31 -11.09 -10.61 -23.27
CA LEU A 31 -10.18 -9.60 -22.70
C LEU A 31 -10.77 -8.97 -21.43
N LYS A 32 -12.07 -8.66 -21.38
CA LYS A 32 -12.73 -8.12 -20.19
C LYS A 32 -12.64 -9.09 -19.00
N ASP A 33 -12.89 -10.37 -19.22
CA ASP A 33 -12.85 -11.37 -18.14
C ASP A 33 -11.42 -11.60 -17.62
N THR A 34 -10.43 -11.68 -18.52
CA THR A 34 -9.01 -11.80 -18.12
C THR A 34 -8.48 -10.54 -17.43
N HIS A 35 -8.85 -9.35 -17.89
CA HIS A 35 -8.51 -8.09 -17.22
C HIS A 35 -9.17 -7.98 -15.83
N LEU A 36 -10.42 -8.45 -15.70
CA LEU A 36 -11.15 -8.48 -14.44
C LEU A 36 -10.48 -9.44 -13.44
N GLU A 37 -10.04 -10.62 -13.89
CA GLU A 37 -9.30 -11.57 -13.07
C GLU A 37 -7.95 -11.00 -12.59
N VAL A 38 -7.19 -10.38 -13.49
CA VAL A 38 -5.92 -9.72 -13.14
C VAL A 38 -6.15 -8.58 -12.16
N ALA A 39 -7.17 -7.75 -12.37
CA ALA A 39 -7.53 -6.66 -11.47
C ALA A 39 -7.95 -7.18 -10.08
N MET A 40 -8.66 -8.30 -10.01
CA MET A 40 -9.00 -8.97 -8.74
C MET A 40 -7.76 -9.48 -8.01
N LYS A 41 -6.83 -10.11 -8.73
CA LYS A 41 -5.57 -10.57 -8.14
C LYS A 41 -4.75 -9.40 -7.61
N LEU A 42 -4.63 -8.32 -8.41
CA LEU A 42 -3.96 -7.09 -8.00
C LEU A 42 -4.61 -6.48 -6.75
N LYS A 43 -5.94 -6.45 -6.66
CA LYS A 43 -6.67 -5.98 -5.47
C LYS A 43 -6.27 -6.77 -4.21
N LEU A 44 -6.22 -8.11 -4.31
CA LEU A 44 -5.86 -8.99 -3.20
C LEU A 44 -4.40 -8.81 -2.78
N GLU A 45 -3.48 -8.72 -3.74
CA GLU A 45 -2.07 -8.48 -3.45
C GLU A 45 -1.84 -7.11 -2.80
N LEU A 46 -2.53 -6.06 -3.25
CA LEU A 46 -2.47 -4.73 -2.64
C LEU A 46 -2.95 -4.76 -1.19
N GLN A 47 -4.05 -5.48 -0.94
CA GLN A 47 -4.56 -5.70 0.40
C GLN A 47 -3.52 -6.35 1.32
N ASN A 48 -2.89 -7.44 0.86
CA ASN A 48 -1.84 -8.11 1.59
C ASN A 48 -0.62 -7.19 1.81
N TRP A 49 -0.26 -6.42 0.79
CA TRP A 49 0.89 -5.52 0.82
C TRP A 49 0.69 -4.38 1.83
N ILE A 50 -0.51 -3.78 1.92
CA ILE A 50 -0.79 -2.74 2.92
C ILE A 50 -0.65 -3.29 4.35
N LEU A 51 -1.23 -4.46 4.61
CA LEU A 51 -1.14 -5.11 5.93
C LEU A 51 0.31 -5.46 6.28
N SER A 52 1.02 -6.06 5.33
CA SER A 52 2.42 -6.47 5.50
C SER A 52 3.35 -5.28 5.69
N PHE A 53 3.12 -4.18 4.96
CA PHE A 53 3.91 -2.96 5.07
C PHE A 53 3.80 -2.33 6.46
N SER A 54 2.59 -2.18 6.98
CA SER A 54 2.40 -1.61 8.33
C SER A 54 3.02 -2.51 9.40
N SER A 55 2.80 -3.83 9.33
CA SER A 55 3.43 -4.78 10.25
C SER A 55 4.96 -4.75 10.17
N TRP A 56 5.52 -4.58 8.97
CA TRP A 56 6.96 -4.47 8.78
C TRP A 56 7.52 -3.18 9.41
N ILE A 57 6.88 -2.03 9.23
CA ILE A 57 7.32 -0.78 9.87
C ILE A 57 7.24 -0.87 11.40
N GLU A 58 6.17 -1.46 11.95
CA GLU A 58 6.05 -1.72 13.38
C GLU A 58 7.19 -2.63 13.88
N ALA A 59 7.50 -3.71 13.16
CA ALA A 59 8.59 -4.61 13.50
C ALA A 59 9.97 -3.92 13.44
N GLN A 60 10.23 -3.10 12.42
CA GLN A 60 11.45 -2.32 12.31
C GLN A 60 11.61 -1.36 13.50
N ARG A 61 10.54 -0.65 13.86
CA ARG A 61 10.53 0.26 15.02
C ARG A 61 10.81 -0.50 16.32
N GLY A 62 10.15 -1.63 16.53
CA GLY A 62 10.37 -2.49 17.70
C GLY A 62 11.81 -3.01 17.78
N TYR A 63 12.38 -3.45 16.66
CA TYR A 63 13.76 -3.91 16.57
C TYR A 63 14.75 -2.81 16.95
N VAL A 64 14.62 -1.61 16.37
CA VAL A 64 15.53 -0.49 16.64
C VAL A 64 15.43 -0.06 18.11
N LYS A 65 14.23 0.00 18.69
CA LYS A 65 14.03 0.29 20.11
C LYS A 65 14.68 -0.75 21.01
N ALA A 66 14.49 -2.04 20.71
CA ALA A 66 15.09 -3.11 21.48
C ALA A 66 16.63 -3.06 21.42
N LEU A 67 17.19 -2.79 20.24
CA LEU A 67 18.63 -2.64 20.04
C LEU A 67 19.19 -1.43 20.81
N ASN A 68 18.52 -0.27 20.72
CA ASN A 68 18.92 0.93 21.45
C ASN A 68 18.84 0.71 22.98
N GLY A 69 17.76 0.10 23.47
CA GLY A 69 17.58 -0.22 24.88
C GLY A 69 18.58 -1.28 25.40
N TRP A 70 18.98 -2.24 24.56
CA TRP A 70 20.06 -3.17 24.88
C TRP A 70 21.40 -2.44 25.03
N LEU A 71 21.73 -1.55 24.10
CA LEU A 71 22.97 -0.78 24.13
C LEU A 71 23.09 0.08 25.40
N HIS A 72 22.00 0.72 25.81
CA HIS A 72 21.94 1.50 27.06
C HIS A 72 22.23 0.66 28.31
N ARG A 73 21.94 -0.65 28.29
CA ARG A 73 22.24 -1.57 29.40
C ARG A 73 23.66 -2.12 29.35
N CYS A 74 24.25 -2.23 28.17
CA CYS A 74 25.63 -2.68 27.98
C CYS A 74 26.65 -1.64 28.42
N LEU A 75 26.26 -0.37 28.49
CA LEU A 75 27.09 0.70 28.99
C LEU A 75 26.69 0.98 30.45
N LEU A 76 27.58 0.68 31.39
CA LEU A 76 27.57 1.28 32.74
C LEU A 76 27.98 2.77 32.59
N TYR A 77 27.18 3.55 31.88
CA TYR A 77 27.42 4.97 31.70
C TYR A 77 26.61 5.72 32.75
N GLU A 78 27.30 6.25 33.76
CA GLU A 78 26.74 7.25 34.67
C GLU A 78 26.46 8.50 33.84
N PRO A 79 25.20 8.97 33.70
CA PRO A 79 24.93 10.23 33.05
C PRO A 79 25.62 11.33 33.87
N GLU A 80 26.63 11.98 33.31
CA GLU A 80 27.07 13.27 33.88
C GLU A 80 25.84 14.18 33.97
N GLU A 81 25.61 14.70 35.17
CA GLU A 81 24.40 15.44 35.54
C GLU A 81 23.99 16.42 34.44
N ILE A 82 22.75 16.30 34.00
CA ILE A 82 22.13 17.22 33.04
C ILE A 82 22.19 18.61 33.68
N ALA A 83 23.06 19.49 33.17
CA ALA A 83 23.06 20.89 33.54
C ALA A 83 21.67 21.48 33.22
N ALA A 84 21.13 22.24 34.17
CA ALA A 84 19.72 22.62 34.33
C ALA A 84 19.07 23.43 33.17
N ASP A 85 19.75 23.62 32.03
CA ASP A 85 19.35 24.52 30.95
C ASP A 85 18.66 23.82 29.76
N GLY A 86 18.29 22.54 29.88
CA GLY A 86 17.39 21.89 28.92
C GLY A 86 17.95 21.66 27.50
N VAL A 87 19.25 21.87 27.30
CA VAL A 87 19.96 21.51 26.07
C VAL A 87 20.51 20.10 26.23
N SER A 88 20.07 19.17 25.40
CA SER A 88 20.58 17.80 25.38
C SER A 88 22.09 17.80 25.14
N SER A 89 22.86 17.51 26.18
CA SER A 89 24.32 17.43 26.17
C SER A 89 24.79 16.10 25.59
N PHE A 90 24.52 15.88 24.30
CA PHE A 90 25.27 14.92 23.48
C PHE A 90 26.11 15.68 22.43
N SER A 91 26.83 16.72 22.87
CA SER A 91 27.92 17.30 22.08
C SER A 91 29.03 16.26 21.97
N SER A 92 29.01 15.55 20.84
CA SER A 92 29.90 14.44 20.44
C SER A 92 31.42 14.67 20.48
N SER A 93 31.92 15.73 21.11
CA SER A 93 33.35 16.05 21.12
C SER A 93 34.00 16.15 22.50
N GLU A 94 33.24 16.07 23.61
CA GLU A 94 33.83 16.29 24.96
C GLU A 94 33.65 15.14 25.95
N CYS A 95 32.73 14.19 25.71
CA CYS A 95 32.52 13.07 26.62
C CYS A 95 32.64 11.74 25.86
N GLY A 96 33.29 10.75 26.47
CA GLY A 96 33.76 9.47 25.88
C GLY A 96 32.67 8.50 25.40
N VAL A 97 31.57 9.01 24.85
CA VAL A 97 30.44 8.25 24.31
C VAL A 97 30.86 7.61 22.98
N PRO A 98 30.80 6.28 22.87
CA PRO A 98 31.12 5.59 21.62
C PRO A 98 30.22 6.07 20.46
N PRO A 99 30.76 6.31 19.24
CA PRO A 99 29.97 6.78 18.09
C PRO A 99 28.75 5.89 17.76
N VAL A 100 28.85 4.58 18.03
CA VAL A 100 27.74 3.63 17.85
C VAL A 100 26.51 3.98 18.69
N PHE A 101 26.71 4.59 19.86
CA PHE A 101 25.62 5.05 20.73
C PHE A 101 24.86 6.21 20.11
N VAL A 102 25.59 7.20 19.60
CA VAL A 102 24.99 8.36 18.93
C VAL A 102 24.18 7.91 17.72
N ILE A 103 24.73 7.01 16.89
CA ILE A 103 24.06 6.49 15.69
C ILE A 103 22.78 5.73 16.05
N LEU A 104 22.84 4.80 17.02
CA LEU A 104 21.67 4.00 17.40
C LEU A 104 20.59 4.82 18.08
N ASN A 105 20.96 5.83 18.87
CA ASN A 105 20.00 6.73 19.49
C ASN A 105 19.29 7.61 18.45
N GLN A 106 20.06 8.22 17.53
CA GLN A 106 19.51 8.98 16.41
C GLN A 106 18.63 8.12 15.50
N TRP A 107 19.04 6.88 15.22
CA TRP A 107 18.23 5.96 14.41
C TRP A 107 16.90 5.64 15.10
N SER A 108 16.91 5.39 16.41
CA SER A 108 15.69 5.19 17.20
C SER A 108 14.77 6.40 17.15
N GLU A 109 15.32 7.62 17.31
CA GLU A 109 14.55 8.87 17.25
C GLU A 109 13.94 9.10 15.85
N VAL A 110 14.72 8.87 14.80
CA VAL A 110 14.24 8.98 13.42
C VAL A 110 13.14 7.96 13.14
N MET A 111 13.30 6.71 13.59
CA MET A 111 12.27 5.69 13.47
C MET A 111 11.00 6.07 14.23
N ASP A 112 11.12 6.75 15.37
CA ASP A 112 9.96 7.25 16.11
C ASP A 112 9.21 8.35 15.36
N ARG A 113 9.94 9.28 14.74
CA ARG A 113 9.37 10.37 13.94
C ARG A 113 8.85 9.94 12.57
N LEU A 114 9.35 8.83 12.03
CA LEU A 114 8.95 8.32 10.72
C LEU A 114 7.45 8.01 10.69
N SER A 115 6.73 8.63 9.76
CA SER A 115 5.30 8.39 9.56
C SER A 115 5.08 7.56 8.30
N GLU A 116 4.52 6.36 8.45
CA GLU A 116 4.10 5.49 7.33
C GLU A 116 2.79 5.93 6.66
N LYS A 117 2.17 7.01 7.17
CA LYS A 117 0.81 7.43 6.84
C LYS A 117 0.62 7.74 5.36
N GLU A 118 1.52 8.54 4.77
CA GLU A 118 1.39 8.98 3.37
C GLU A 118 1.48 7.78 2.41
N ALA A 119 2.40 6.86 2.68
CA ALA A 119 2.53 5.61 1.92
C ALA A 119 1.27 4.74 2.07
N ALA A 120 0.80 4.54 3.31
CA ALA A 120 -0.41 3.76 3.57
C ALA A 120 -1.66 4.37 2.90
N GLU A 121 -1.82 5.69 2.94
CA GLU A 121 -2.92 6.41 2.30
C GLU A 121 -2.86 6.31 0.78
N ALA A 122 -1.68 6.42 0.17
CA ALA A 122 -1.50 6.24 -1.27
C ALA A 122 -1.83 4.80 -1.72
N MET A 123 -1.36 3.79 -0.98
CA MET A 123 -1.66 2.39 -1.26
C MET A 123 -3.15 2.09 -1.11
N HIS A 124 -3.78 2.62 -0.05
CA HIS A 124 -5.23 2.49 0.17
C HIS A 124 -6.04 3.20 -0.93
N GLY A 125 -5.60 4.39 -1.36
CA GLY A 125 -6.21 5.12 -2.48
C GLY A 125 -6.18 4.31 -3.76
N PHE A 126 -5.03 3.69 -4.08
CA PHE A 126 -4.90 2.83 -5.26
C PHE A 126 -5.80 1.58 -5.19
N TRP A 127 -5.83 0.92 -4.02
CA TRP A 127 -6.76 -0.18 -3.78
C TRP A 127 -8.22 0.23 -4.00
N LYS A 128 -8.63 1.40 -3.49
CA LYS A 128 -9.99 1.92 -3.64
C LYS A 128 -10.34 2.17 -5.11
N SER A 129 -9.42 2.72 -5.90
CA SER A 129 -9.63 2.93 -7.34
C SER A 129 -9.85 1.61 -8.08
N ILE A 130 -9.06 0.57 -7.77
CA ILE A 130 -9.25 -0.76 -8.36
C ILE A 130 -10.58 -1.36 -7.93
N ASN A 131 -10.95 -1.22 -6.65
CA ASN A 131 -12.23 -1.72 -6.16
C ASN A 131 -13.42 -1.07 -6.90
N GLN A 132 -13.38 0.24 -7.10
CA GLN A 132 -14.43 0.97 -7.84
C GLN A 132 -14.56 0.46 -9.28
N VAL A 133 -13.44 0.23 -9.97
CA VAL A 133 -13.46 -0.33 -11.34
C VAL A 133 -14.08 -1.73 -11.34
N LEU A 134 -13.71 -2.58 -10.38
CA LEU A 134 -14.24 -3.94 -10.27
C LEU A 134 -15.74 -3.98 -9.92
N GLU A 135 -16.19 -3.13 -8.99
CA GLU A 135 -17.60 -3.02 -8.61
C GLU A 135 -18.48 -2.56 -9.78
N HIS A 136 -17.96 -1.66 -10.64
CA HIS A 136 -18.68 -1.20 -11.82
C HIS A 136 -18.85 -2.29 -12.89
N HIS A 137 -17.91 -3.24 -12.99
CA HIS A 137 -17.87 -4.23 -14.07
C HIS A 137 -18.50 -5.59 -13.71
N ASN A 138 -18.81 -5.89 -12.44
CA ASN A 138 -19.36 -7.20 -12.09
C ASN A 138 -20.26 -7.21 -10.83
N PRO A 139 -21.60 -7.23 -10.97
CA PRO A 139 -22.54 -7.28 -9.84
C PRO A 139 -22.57 -8.64 -9.11
N THR A 140 -21.92 -9.69 -9.65
CA THR A 140 -21.97 -11.07 -9.12
C THR A 140 -20.96 -11.34 -7.98
N LEU A 141 -20.17 -10.34 -7.59
CA LEU A 141 -19.12 -10.47 -6.55
C LEU A 141 -19.60 -10.43 -5.10
N GLN A 142 -20.92 -10.54 -4.86
CA GLN A 142 -21.55 -10.36 -3.54
C GLN A 142 -20.93 -11.19 -2.40
N GLN A 143 -20.36 -12.37 -2.66
CA GLN A 143 -19.69 -13.18 -1.64
C GLN A 143 -18.31 -12.64 -1.21
N ARG A 144 -17.56 -11.93 -2.08
CA ARG A 144 -16.26 -11.31 -1.71
C ARG A 144 -16.43 -10.05 -0.87
N ILE A 145 -17.61 -9.42 -0.90
CA ILE A 145 -17.94 -8.20 -0.14
C ILE A 145 -17.79 -8.41 1.38
N ILE A 146 -18.05 -9.62 1.90
CA ILE A 146 -17.96 -9.89 3.35
C ILE A 146 -16.49 -9.86 3.82
N ALA A 147 -15.60 -10.56 3.12
CA ALA A 147 -14.15 -10.51 3.38
C ALA A 147 -13.59 -9.10 3.15
N ASP A 148 -14.12 -8.39 2.15
CA ASP A 148 -13.74 -7.01 1.84
C ASP A 148 -14.11 -6.04 2.97
N LYS A 149 -15.33 -6.13 3.50
CA LYS A 149 -15.78 -5.35 4.65
C LYS A 149 -14.97 -5.62 5.91
N GLU A 150 -14.45 -6.82 6.09
CA GLU A 150 -13.54 -7.13 7.21
C GLU A 150 -12.16 -6.51 6.99
N MET A 151 -11.59 -6.64 5.79
CA MET A 151 -10.29 -6.05 5.50
C MET A 151 -10.32 -4.54 5.50
N GLU A 152 -11.38 -3.90 5.00
CA GLU A 152 -11.56 -2.46 5.06
C GLU A 152 -11.63 -1.96 6.52
N ARG A 153 -12.25 -2.74 7.42
CA ARG A 153 -12.21 -2.46 8.86
C ARG A 153 -10.78 -2.55 9.40
N LYS A 154 -10.04 -3.62 9.08
CA LYS A 154 -8.63 -3.79 9.49
C LYS A 154 -7.74 -2.65 8.98
N LEU A 155 -7.94 -2.21 7.75
CA LEU A 155 -7.22 -1.07 7.15
C LEU A 155 -7.52 0.23 7.89
N LYS A 156 -8.80 0.52 8.17
CA LYS A 156 -9.19 1.69 8.97
C LYS A 156 -8.60 1.64 10.39
N ASP A 157 -8.51 0.45 10.97
CA ASP A 157 -7.92 0.29 12.30
C ASP A 157 -6.41 0.50 12.30
N LEU A 158 -5.69 0.01 11.27
CA LEU A 158 -4.27 0.29 11.06
C LEU A 158 -4.03 1.78 10.81
N GLU A 159 -4.85 2.42 9.99
CA GLU A 159 -4.76 3.86 9.74
C GLU A 159 -4.98 4.66 11.02
N LYS A 160 -5.93 4.24 11.88
CA LYS A 160 -6.12 4.84 13.20
C LYS A 160 -4.95 4.59 14.15
N ARG A 161 -4.33 3.40 14.12
CA ARG A 161 -3.12 3.11 14.92
C ARG A 161 -1.95 4.00 14.49
N SER A 162 -1.72 4.10 13.19
CA SER A 162 -0.72 4.99 12.60
C SER A 162 -0.95 6.46 12.97
N LYS A 163 -2.22 6.92 13.04
CA LYS A 163 -2.57 8.27 13.49
C LYS A 163 -2.38 8.50 15.00
N ARG A 164 -2.52 7.47 15.83
CA ARG A 164 -2.40 7.57 17.30
C ARG A 164 -0.95 7.64 17.79
N CYS A 165 0.00 7.02 17.10
CA CYS A 165 1.44 7.14 17.41
C CYS A 165 2.03 8.54 17.18
N LYS A 166 1.20 9.60 17.05
CA LYS A 166 1.61 11.00 16.93
C LYS A 166 1.28 11.86 18.17
N ILE A 167 0.64 11.31 19.20
CA ILE A 167 0.10 12.10 20.34
C ILE A 167 0.76 11.73 21.69
N GLU A 168 1.75 10.85 21.71
CA GLU A 168 2.64 10.63 22.86
C GLU A 168 4.08 10.99 22.46
#